data_AF-A0A356IZE4-F1
#
_entry.id   AF-A0A356IZE4-F1
#
_cell.length_a   1.000
_cell.length_b   1.000
_cell.length_c   1.000
_cell.angle_alpha   90.00
_cell.angle_beta   90.00
_cell.angle_gamma   90.00
#
_symmetry.space_group_name_H-M   'P 1'
#
loop_
_entity.id
_entity.type
_entity.pdbx_description
1 polymer ?
#
loop_
_entity_poly.entity_id
_entity_poly.type
_entity_poly.pdbx_seq_one_letter_code
_entity_poly.pdbx_strand_id
1 'polypeptide(L)'
;MADSVETVVGCEGFDGIVAIGGCDKNMPGCLIAMARLNRPSVFVYGGTILPGCLKGKNLDIVSVFESVGAYANKKISAKDLHAVESCAIPGAGSCGGMYT
;
A
#
# COMPACT_ATOMS: atom_id res chain seq x y z
N MET A 1 -2.75 -11.42 -10.03
CA MET A 1 -3.47 -10.17 -10.38
C MET A 1 -3.46 -9.92 -11.87
N ALA A 2 -2.29 -9.90 -12.52
CA ALA A 2 -2.21 -9.68 -13.97
C ALA A 2 -3.11 -10.66 -14.77
N ASP A 3 -2.93 -11.96 -14.54
CA ASP A 3 -3.71 -12.99 -15.25
C ASP A 3 -5.22 -12.90 -14.96
N SER A 4 -5.59 -12.44 -13.75
CA SER A 4 -6.99 -12.25 -13.37
C SER A 4 -7.65 -11.10 -14.16
N VAL A 5 -6.94 -9.97 -14.31
CA VAL A 5 -7.42 -8.83 -15.11
C VAL A 5 -7.48 -9.22 -16.59
N GLU A 6 -6.46 -9.93 -17.08
CA GLU A 6 -6.40 -10.44 -18.45
C GLU A 6 -7.57 -11.37 -18.78
N THR A 7 -7.88 -12.31 -17.88
CA THR A 7 -8.99 -13.26 -18.06
C THR A 7 -10.34 -12.52 -18.14
N VAL A 8 -10.64 -11.64 -17.18
CA VAL A 8 -11.94 -10.95 -17.14
C VAL A 8 -12.11 -10.02 -18.34
N VAL A 9 -11.12 -9.18 -18.64
CA VAL A 9 -11.20 -8.22 -19.75
C VAL A 9 -11.23 -8.92 -21.11
N GLY A 10 -10.49 -10.03 -21.24
CA GLY A 10 -10.50 -10.87 -22.44
C GLY A 10 -11.85 -11.55 -22.65
N CYS A 11 -12.40 -12.21 -21.63
CA CYS A 11 -13.63 -12.98 -21.72
C CYS A 11 -14.88 -12.11 -21.87
N GLU A 12 -14.96 -10.99 -21.14
CA GLU A 12 -16.11 -10.07 -21.22
C GLU A 12 -16.05 -9.15 -22.45
N GLY A 13 -14.95 -9.18 -23.20
CA GLY A 13 -14.82 -8.40 -24.43
C GLY A 13 -14.74 -6.89 -24.22
N PHE A 14 -14.27 -6.41 -23.06
CA PHE A 14 -14.21 -4.97 -22.79
C PHE A 14 -13.23 -4.23 -23.70
N ASP A 15 -13.65 -3.11 -24.28
CA ASP A 15 -12.82 -2.32 -25.20
C ASP A 15 -11.69 -1.54 -24.52
N GLY A 16 -11.75 -1.37 -23.20
CA GLY A 16 -10.75 -0.62 -22.44
C GLY A 16 -10.76 -0.92 -20.94
N ILE A 17 -9.76 -0.40 -20.23
CA ILE A 17 -9.48 -0.76 -18.83
C ILE A 17 -9.18 0.49 -18.01
N VAL A 18 -9.87 0.65 -16.87
CA VAL A 18 -9.45 1.59 -15.83
C VAL A 18 -9.01 0.76 -14.63
N ALA A 19 -7.71 0.70 -14.42
CA ALA A 19 -7.12 -0.08 -13.34
C ALA A 19 -6.87 0.82 -12.12
N ILE A 20 -7.46 0.48 -10.97
CA ILE A 20 -7.26 1.19 -9.71
C ILE A 20 -6.37 0.35 -8.81
N GLY A 21 -5.24 0.90 -8.38
CA GLY A 21 -4.30 0.21 -7.51
C GLY A 21 -3.59 1.18 -6.58
N GLY A 22 -3.34 0.73 -5.35
CA GLY A 22 -2.65 1.54 -4.34
C GLY A 22 -1.49 0.82 -3.67
N CYS A 23 -1.50 -0.51 -3.63
CA CYS A 23 -0.46 -1.28 -2.94
C CYS A 23 0.60 -1.80 -3.92
N ASP A 24 1.82 -1.96 -3.43
CA ASP A 24 3.04 -2.41 -4.10
C ASP A 24 2.78 -3.39 -5.27
N LYS A 25 2.18 -4.55 -5.00
CA LYS A 25 2.02 -5.62 -6.00
C LYS A 25 0.85 -5.42 -6.96
N ASN A 26 -0.07 -4.51 -6.62
CA ASN A 26 -1.23 -4.22 -7.44
C ASN A 26 -0.85 -3.36 -8.64
N MET A 27 0.09 -2.42 -8.45
CA MET A 27 0.57 -1.53 -9.50
C MET A 27 1.18 -2.28 -10.70
N PRO A 28 2.25 -3.09 -10.54
CA PRO A 28 2.83 -3.84 -11.66
C PRO A 28 1.88 -4.91 -12.18
N GLY A 29 1.05 -5.51 -11.32
CA GLY A 29 0.05 -6.50 -11.75
C GLY A 29 -0.93 -5.94 -12.78
N CYS A 30 -1.46 -4.74 -12.52
CA CYS A 30 -2.32 -4.05 -13.47
C CYS A 30 -1.57 -3.63 -14.74
N LEU A 31 -0.35 -3.10 -14.61
CA LEU A 31 0.46 -2.64 -15.74
C LEU A 31 0.82 -3.78 -16.70
N ILE A 32 1.18 -4.95 -16.16
CA ILE A 32 1.45 -6.15 -16.97
C ILE A 32 0.20 -6.58 -17.75
N ALA A 33 -0.97 -6.61 -17.11
CA ALA A 33 -2.22 -6.98 -17.78
C ALA A 33 -2.60 -5.98 -18.89
N MET A 34 -2.51 -4.68 -18.61
CA MET A 34 -2.79 -3.64 -19.60
C MET A 34 -1.85 -3.74 -20.81
N ALA A 35 -0.56 -3.98 -20.56
CA ALA A 35 0.44 -4.17 -21.63
C ALA A 35 0.17 -5.43 -22.47
N ARG A 36 -0.23 -6.55 -21.85
CA ARG A 36 -0.59 -7.79 -22.56
C ARG A 36 -1.84 -7.65 -23.42
N LEU A 37 -2.89 -7.02 -22.88
CA LEU A 37 -4.16 -6.82 -23.58
C LEU A 37 -4.04 -5.80 -24.72
N ASN A 38 -3.12 -4.84 -24.60
CA ASN A 38 -2.86 -3.79 -25.60
C ASN A 38 -4.14 -3.06 -26.04
N ARG A 39 -5.02 -2.77 -25.07
CA ARG A 39 -6.27 -2.01 -25.24
C ARG A 39 -6.14 -0.64 -24.57
N PRO A 40 -6.94 0.38 -24.97
CA PRO A 40 -7.00 1.66 -24.28
C PRO A 40 -7.13 1.48 -22.77
N SER A 41 -6.14 1.96 -22.02
CA SER A 41 -6.07 1.72 -20.58
C SER A 41 -5.51 2.90 -19.80
N VAL A 42 -6.06 3.14 -18.60
CA VAL A 42 -5.60 4.15 -17.65
C VAL A 42 -5.40 3.52 -16.27
N PHE A 43 -4.30 3.87 -15.61
CA PHE A 43 -4.04 3.48 -14.23
C PHE A 43 -4.32 4.66 -13.29
N VAL A 44 -5.14 4.42 -12.25
CA VAL A 44 -5.45 5.40 -11.22
C VAL A 44 -4.81 4.92 -9.91
N TYR A 45 -3.85 5.70 -9.43
CA TYR A 45 -3.20 5.42 -8.16
C TYR A 45 -4.12 5.81 -6.99
N GLY A 46 -4.32 4.88 -6.05
CA GLY A 46 -5.24 5.04 -4.92
C GLY A 46 -4.81 6.07 -3.87
N GLY A 47 -3.54 6.51 -3.90
CA GLY A 47 -3.01 7.52 -3.01
C GLY A 47 -2.22 6.96 -1.84
N THR A 48 -1.32 7.80 -1.33
CA THR A 48 -0.48 7.51 -0.17
C THR A 48 -1.20 7.86 1.13
N ILE A 49 -0.95 7.08 2.18
CA ILE A 49 -1.49 7.36 3.51
C ILE A 49 -0.83 8.61 4.12
N LEU A 50 -1.59 9.35 4.91
CA LEU A 50 -1.04 10.41 5.74
C LEU A 50 -0.13 9.83 6.84
N PRO A 51 0.94 10.53 7.24
CA PRO A 51 1.77 10.10 8.36
C PRO A 51 0.96 10.12 9.65
N GLY A 52 1.15 9.08 10.47
CA GLY A 52 0.64 9.05 11.83
C GLY A 52 1.30 10.10 12.72
N CYS A 53 0.71 10.41 13.87
CA CYS A 53 1.31 11.33 14.84
C CYS A 53 1.11 10.82 16.26
N LEU A 54 2.20 10.71 17.01
CA LEU A 54 2.18 10.39 18.43
C LEU A 54 3.07 11.37 19.19
N LYS A 55 2.50 12.12 20.14
CA LYS A 55 3.21 13.08 20.99
C LYS A 55 4.06 14.09 20.18
N GLY A 56 3.54 14.53 19.02
CA GLY A 56 4.23 15.49 18.13
C GLY A 56 5.33 14.89 17.26
N LYS A 57 5.53 13.56 17.28
CA LYS A 57 6.42 12.86 16.35
C LYS A 57 5.59 12.21 15.25
N ASN A 58 6.02 12.42 14.01
CA ASN A 58 5.45 11.71 12.87
C ASN A 58 5.84 10.22 12.95
N LEU A 59 4.87 9.37 12.66
CA LEU A 59 5.01 7.92 12.65
C LEU A 59 4.64 7.39 11.26
N ASP A 60 5.30 6.31 10.89
CA ASP A 60 5.05 5.54 9.68
C ASP A 60 5.17 4.04 9.97
N ILE A 61 5.04 3.22 8.93
CA ILE A 61 5.17 1.76 9.07
C ILE A 61 6.58 1.33 9.53
N VAL A 62 7.62 2.10 9.19
CA VAL A 62 9.00 1.86 9.64
C VAL A 62 9.13 2.09 11.14
N SER A 63 8.47 3.12 11.67
CA SER A 63 8.40 3.41 13.10
C SER A 63 7.84 2.25 13.90
N VAL A 64 6.89 1.48 13.33
CA VAL A 64 6.38 0.25 13.93
C VAL A 64 7.47 -0.82 13.96
N PHE A 65 8.15 -1.08 12.83
CA PHE A 65 9.24 -2.06 12.77
C PHE A 65 10.38 -1.73 13.74
N GLU A 66 10.76 -0.46 13.84
CA GLU A 66 11.75 0.02 14.80
C GLU A 66 11.30 -0.15 16.25
N SER A 67 10.02 0.10 16.53
CA SER A 67 9.44 -0.06 17.87
C SER A 67 9.41 -1.53 18.30
N VAL A 68 9.12 -2.46 17.39
CA VAL A 68 9.23 -3.90 17.68
C VAL A 68 10.66 -4.27 18.05
N GLY A 69 11.66 -3.76 17.31
CA GLY A 69 13.07 -3.95 17.63
C GLY A 69 13.49 -3.32 18.97
N ALA A 70 12.96 -2.14 19.29
CA ALA A 70 13.18 -1.48 20.57
C ALA A 70 12.54 -2.22 21.74
N TYR A 71 11.36 -2.83 21.54
CA TYR A 71 10.68 -3.65 22.53
C TYR A 71 11.46 -4.94 22.80
N ALA A 72 11.94 -5.62 21.75
CA ALA A 72 12.79 -6.81 21.89
C ALA A 72 14.08 -6.51 22.68
N ASN A 73 14.64 -5.31 22.51
CA ASN A 73 15.78 -4.81 23.27
C ASN A 73 15.43 -4.20 24.65
N LYS A 74 14.18 -4.37 25.13
CA LYS A 74 13.67 -3.84 26.41
C LYS A 74 13.84 -2.32 26.59
N LYS A 75 13.92 -1.56 25.48
CA LYS A 75 14.06 -0.09 25.49
C LYS A 75 12.72 0.63 25.59
N ILE A 76 11.63 -0.02 25.20
CA ILE A 76 10.26 0.52 25.31
C ILE A 76 9.35 -0.49 26.02
N SER A 77 8.26 -0.01 26.63
CA SER A 77 7.26 -0.87 27.24
C SER A 77 6.28 -1.43 26.20
N ALA A 78 5.57 -2.51 26.55
CA ALA A 78 4.50 -3.05 25.68
C ALA A 78 3.38 -2.02 25.44
N LYS A 79 3.15 -1.13 26.40
CA LYS A 79 2.18 -0.03 26.28
C LYS A 79 2.63 1.03 25.28
N ASP A 80 3.93 1.34 25.25
CA ASP A 80 4.48 2.28 24.28
C ASP A 80 4.49 1.69 22.87
N LEU A 81 4.81 0.40 22.73
CA LEU A 81 4.71 -0.31 21.45
C LEU A 81 3.28 -0.24 20.90
N HIS A 82 2.30 -0.57 21.73
CA HIS A 82 0.89 -0.54 21.34
C HIS A 82 0.41 0.87 20.95
N ALA A 83 0.93 1.91 21.62
CA ALA A 83 0.63 3.30 21.28
C ALA A 83 1.20 3.68 19.90
N VAL A 84 2.41 3.19 19.55
CA VAL A 84 2.99 3.42 18.22
C VAL A 84 2.17 2.70 17.15
N GLU A 85 1.85 1.42 17.34
CA GLU A 85 1.03 0.63 16.41
C GLU A 85 -0.34 1.28 16.14
N SER A 86 -0.99 1.77 17.19
CA SER A 86 -2.33 2.38 17.11
C SER A 86 -2.33 3.74 16.41
N CYS A 87 -1.20 4.44 16.38
CA CYS A 87 -1.10 5.80 15.82
C CYS A 87 -0.32 5.86 14.51
N ALA A 88 0.40 4.81 14.10
CA ALA A 88 1.23 4.81 12.91
C ALA A 88 0.44 4.78 11.59
N ILE A 89 -0.77 4.21 11.59
CA ILE A 89 -1.61 4.06 10.40
C ILE A 89 -2.93 4.83 10.62
N PRO A 90 -2.98 6.14 10.30
CA PRO A 90 -4.12 6.99 10.65
C PRO A 90 -5.34 6.86 9.72
N GLY A 91 -5.24 6.11 8.61
CA GLY A 91 -6.31 6.02 7.63
C GLY A 91 -6.03 5.07 6.46
N ALA A 92 -6.77 5.24 5.38
CA ALA A 92 -6.57 4.48 4.14
C ALA A 92 -5.45 5.08 3.27
N GLY A 93 -4.79 4.24 2.48
CA GLY A 93 -3.72 4.63 1.56
C GLY A 93 -2.58 3.62 1.55
N SER A 94 -1.67 3.76 0.57
CA SER A 94 -0.44 2.99 0.54
C SER A 94 0.57 3.49 1.57
N CYS A 95 1.65 2.75 1.81
CA CYS A 95 2.71 3.18 2.73
C CYS A 95 3.23 4.60 2.36
N GLY A 96 3.40 5.46 3.38
CA GLY A 96 3.64 6.90 3.24
C GLY A 96 5.01 7.30 2.66
N GLY A 97 6.02 6.46 2.83
CA GLY A 97 7.37 6.73 2.34
C GLY A 97 7.57 6.34 0.88
N MET A 98 8.76 6.63 0.35
CA MET A 98 9.16 6.22 -1.01
C MET A 98 9.54 4.75 -1.02
N TYR A 99 8.54 3.90 -0.83
CA TYR A 99 8.62 2.45 -0.89
C TYR A 99 8.01 1.96 -2.21
N THR A 100 8.07 0.65 -2.45
CA THR A 100 7.45 0.00 -3.60
C THR A 100 5.93 0.10 -3.62
#